data_AF-A0A1S8XLG4-F1
#
_entry.id   AF-A0A1S8XLG4-F1
#
_cell.length_a   1.000
_cell.length_b   1.000
_cell.length_c   1.000
_cell.angle_alpha   90.00
_cell.angle_beta   90.00
_cell.angle_gamma   90.00
#
_symmetry.space_group_name_H-M   'P 1'
#
loop_
_entity.id
_entity.type
_entity.pdbx_description
1 polymer ?
#
loop_
_entity_poly.entity_id
_entity_poly.type
_entity_poly.pdbx_seq_one_letter_code
_entity_poly.pdbx_strand_id
1 'polypeptide(L)'
;MSLPTSQPILSSPPALYRGAARAAVARDLQAVLDLTDPYRVVDAARQLADGPLERALTEVHANRLLHEPTGRRIPLQELPARTIAALTRTHHLDAAQGDALGFALRCTFAWPGVVGTPDAPHALKAQLPAGFTPIATVEQIAASQATAGPDGLNTSYMISQMKGGMSADFGIGCPLMCAYCYRREGDTVDGYLGAWEPTGFLEPEDVVARLLSHPWFTPHHTPIGLHMSTSEAFLPKLWPRTWRALQLLDSLGLTNRVSCITKYTLSDEQIDCLESLVHVDLDVNVCYAAMPESIEPPHRERRLRFLRRILQSEKINVLAYYRPIAEGLNTTDAHLRHVWQTFRDAGARTVVLGGLKFADDHIQSFMSYGLPLPTGSFTPGKKLLTAGTESRIMAAFDEVYADVPTHQRPAVLKRSSCGRTVERGSHLPDYNGHYDQPTTNCRLRCPTAQHQMCAAAQPPDEEAVRHLLERIGKHDARVDITAATTVVHAALSPFERTFLRQNLLFPVHTAQQTAELVAARITR
;
A
#
# COMPACT_ATOMS: atom_id res chain seq x y z
N MET A 1 15.69 36.45 28.42
CA MET A 1 16.90 37.20 28.01
C MET A 1 16.88 37.27 26.50
N SER A 2 16.63 38.45 25.94
CA SER A 2 16.70 38.71 24.51
C SER A 2 18.14 38.46 24.06
N LEU A 3 18.34 37.51 23.14
CA LEU A 3 19.62 37.37 22.48
C LEU A 3 19.92 38.68 21.73
N PRO A 4 21.19 39.12 21.71
CA PRO A 4 21.56 40.34 21.04
C PRO A 4 21.11 40.24 19.58
N THR A 5 20.43 41.27 19.09
CA THR A 5 20.27 41.51 17.66
C THR A 5 21.65 41.81 17.09
N SER A 6 22.42 40.74 16.86
CA SER A 6 23.59 40.79 16.00
C SER A 6 23.09 41.28 14.65
N GLN A 7 23.65 42.39 14.16
CA GLN A 7 23.43 42.83 12.79
C GLN A 7 23.58 41.62 11.85
N PRO A 8 22.70 41.48 10.83
CA PRO A 8 22.77 40.35 9.92
C PRO A 8 24.21 40.24 9.38
N ILE A 9 24.79 39.05 9.44
CA ILE A 9 26.20 38.78 9.07
C ILE A 9 26.38 38.87 7.54
N LEU A 10 25.39 39.42 6.83
CA LEU A 10 25.26 39.34 5.39
C LEU A 10 26.26 40.21 4.59
N SER A 11 27.15 40.95 5.26
CA SER A 11 28.04 41.94 4.63
C SER A 11 29.52 41.58 4.65
N SER A 12 29.91 40.38 5.08
CA SER A 12 31.33 40.00 5.20
C SER A 12 31.61 38.61 4.65
N PRO A 13 31.91 38.49 3.34
CA PRO A 13 32.56 37.30 2.81
C PRO A 13 33.89 37.07 3.56
N PRO A 14 34.25 35.84 3.94
CA PRO A 14 33.53 34.59 3.70
C PRO A 14 32.91 33.99 4.97
N ALA A 15 31.68 34.38 5.29
CA ALA A 15 31.00 33.92 6.50
C ALA A 15 30.53 32.45 6.42
N LEU A 16 30.25 31.92 5.22
CA LEU A 16 29.60 30.61 5.01
C LEU A 16 30.37 29.38 5.50
N TYR A 17 31.71 29.43 5.49
CA TYR A 17 32.55 28.32 5.93
C TYR A 17 33.20 28.51 7.31
N ARG A 18 32.86 29.58 8.05
CA ARG A 18 33.28 29.75 9.45
C ARG A 18 32.32 29.00 10.38
N GLY A 19 32.66 27.75 10.72
CA GLY A 19 31.79 26.80 11.42
C GLY A 19 31.01 27.34 12.64
N ALA A 20 31.62 28.19 13.46
CA ALA A 20 30.99 28.77 14.65
C ALA A 20 29.83 29.75 14.35
N ALA A 21 29.73 30.28 13.11
CA ALA A 21 28.69 31.23 12.69
C ALA A 21 27.50 30.57 11.94
N ARG A 22 27.58 29.26 11.63
CA ARG A 22 26.59 28.57 10.75
C ARG A 22 25.15 28.64 11.23
N ALA A 23 24.91 28.59 12.55
CA ALA A 23 23.55 28.66 13.08
C ALA A 23 22.90 30.04 12.85
N ALA A 24 23.67 31.13 12.88
CA ALA A 24 23.16 32.46 12.55
C ALA A 24 22.94 32.61 11.05
N VAL A 25 23.90 32.17 10.23
CA VAL A 25 23.80 32.19 8.76
C VAL A 25 22.62 31.37 8.24
N ALA A 26 22.37 30.18 8.81
CA ALA A 26 21.20 29.37 8.44
C ALA A 26 19.88 30.12 8.66
N ARG A 27 19.75 30.85 9.77
CA ARG A 27 18.54 31.63 10.06
C ARG A 27 18.35 32.76 9.05
N ASP A 28 19.41 33.50 8.74
CA ASP A 28 19.36 34.61 7.79
C ASP A 28 19.03 34.12 6.36
N LEU A 29 19.59 32.99 5.94
CA LEU A 29 19.29 32.36 4.65
C LEU A 29 17.86 31.80 4.57
N GLN A 30 17.34 31.22 5.65
CA GLN A 30 15.96 30.74 5.70
C GLN A 30 14.94 31.88 5.74
N ALA A 31 15.29 33.04 6.32
CA ALA A 31 14.40 34.20 6.36
C ALA A 31 14.06 34.75 4.96
N VAL A 32 14.88 34.45 3.95
CA VAL A 32 14.65 34.84 2.55
C VAL A 32 14.15 33.69 1.66
N LEU A 33 13.82 32.54 2.26
CA LEU A 33 13.32 31.38 1.51
C LEU A 33 11.89 31.61 0.99
N ASP A 34 11.75 31.48 -0.33
CA ASP A 34 10.47 31.36 -1.04
C ASP A 34 10.31 29.92 -1.54
N LEU A 35 9.21 29.26 -1.16
CA LEU A 35 8.95 27.86 -1.53
C LEU A 35 8.75 27.67 -3.03
N THR A 36 8.33 28.73 -3.73
CA THR A 36 8.12 28.71 -5.19
C THR A 36 9.39 29.07 -5.97
N ASP A 37 10.36 29.71 -5.32
CA ASP A 37 11.64 30.05 -5.91
C ASP A 37 12.82 29.89 -4.92
N PRO A 38 13.32 28.65 -4.75
CA PRO A 38 14.36 28.35 -3.76
C PRO A 38 15.72 28.98 -4.09
N TYR A 39 15.86 29.60 -5.27
CA TYR A 39 17.11 30.22 -5.70
C TYR A 39 17.35 31.60 -5.10
N ARG A 40 16.33 32.24 -4.53
CA ARG A 40 16.52 33.45 -3.72
C ARG A 40 17.46 33.20 -2.54
N VAL A 41 17.39 32.01 -1.95
CA VAL A 41 18.32 31.59 -0.90
C VAL A 41 19.72 31.34 -1.47
N VAL A 42 19.83 30.82 -2.69
CA VAL A 42 21.12 30.62 -3.37
C VAL A 42 21.79 31.97 -3.65
N ASP A 43 21.02 32.97 -4.08
CA ASP A 43 21.51 34.33 -4.30
C ASP A 43 21.97 35.01 -3.02
N ALA A 44 21.21 34.87 -1.93
CA ALA A 44 21.61 35.39 -0.63
C ALA A 44 22.87 34.67 -0.12
N ALA A 45 22.96 33.35 -0.28
CA ALA A 45 24.15 32.59 0.08
C ALA A 45 25.38 33.00 -0.75
N ARG A 46 25.19 33.29 -2.03
CA ARG A 46 26.27 33.75 -2.93
C ARG A 46 26.96 35.02 -2.39
N GLN A 47 26.21 35.97 -1.84
CA GLN A 47 26.78 37.20 -1.26
C GLN A 47 27.67 36.96 -0.03
N LEU A 48 27.60 35.77 0.57
CA LEU A 48 28.37 35.38 1.77
C LEU A 48 29.54 34.45 1.47
N ALA A 49 29.67 34.08 0.20
CA ALA A 49 30.75 33.27 -0.33
C ALA A 49 31.70 34.16 -1.12
N ASP A 50 32.89 33.65 -1.39
CA ASP A 50 33.87 34.25 -2.28
C ASP A 50 34.50 33.18 -3.19
N GLY A 51 35.20 33.66 -4.22
CA GLY A 51 36.09 32.85 -5.04
C GLY A 51 35.39 31.64 -5.69
N PRO A 52 35.93 30.42 -5.56
CA PRO A 52 35.35 29.22 -6.16
C PRO A 52 33.92 28.92 -5.71
N LEU A 53 33.60 29.11 -4.43
CA LEU A 53 32.28 28.79 -3.88
C LEU A 53 31.20 29.75 -4.42
N GLU A 54 31.52 31.04 -4.52
CA GLU A 54 30.63 32.04 -5.10
C GLU A 54 30.29 31.71 -6.57
N ARG A 55 31.30 31.29 -7.35
CA ARG A 55 31.10 30.86 -8.75
C ARG A 55 30.22 29.62 -8.85
N ALA A 56 30.41 28.64 -7.97
CA ALA A 56 29.57 27.45 -7.93
C ALA A 56 28.10 27.79 -7.61
N LEU A 57 27.83 28.64 -6.62
CA LEU A 57 26.47 29.09 -6.30
C LEU A 57 25.85 29.93 -7.44
N THR A 58 26.67 30.76 -8.10
CA THR A 58 26.23 31.49 -9.31
C THR A 58 25.77 30.52 -10.40
N GLU A 59 26.53 29.44 -10.62
CA GLU A 59 26.15 28.41 -11.60
C GLU A 59 24.87 27.67 -11.20
N VAL A 60 24.69 27.37 -9.91
CA VAL A 60 23.44 26.78 -9.41
C VAL A 60 22.23 27.63 -9.79
N HIS A 61 22.30 28.94 -9.58
CA HIS A 61 21.21 29.84 -9.95
C HIS A 61 21.05 29.92 -11.48
N ALA A 62 22.13 30.26 -12.19
CA ALA A 62 22.09 30.52 -13.63
C ALA A 62 21.57 29.33 -14.44
N ASN A 63 22.00 28.12 -14.05
CA ASN A 63 21.62 26.88 -14.74
C ASN A 63 20.46 26.15 -14.05
N ARG A 64 19.84 26.78 -13.04
CA ARG A 64 18.72 26.21 -12.27
C ARG A 64 19.03 24.78 -11.79
N LEU A 65 20.20 24.56 -11.19
CA LEU A 65 20.71 23.24 -10.79
C LEU A 65 20.09 22.64 -9.51
N LEU A 66 19.07 23.29 -8.93
CA LEU A 66 18.21 22.70 -7.91
C LEU A 66 16.94 22.09 -8.51
N HIS A 67 16.78 22.22 -9.82
CA HIS A 67 15.69 21.63 -10.56
C HIS A 67 16.27 20.82 -11.72
N GLU A 68 15.59 19.74 -12.04
CA GLU A 68 15.82 19.02 -13.27
C GLU A 68 15.37 19.89 -14.46
N PRO A 69 15.85 19.60 -15.69
CA PRO A 69 15.36 20.27 -16.90
C PRO A 69 13.83 20.22 -17.05
N THR A 70 13.18 19.25 -16.43
CA THR A 70 11.71 19.08 -16.35
C THR A 70 11.02 20.10 -15.44
N GLY A 71 11.78 20.99 -14.78
CA GLY A 71 11.26 21.94 -13.81
C GLY A 71 10.92 21.31 -12.46
N ARG A 72 11.16 20.00 -12.27
CA ARG A 72 10.99 19.30 -10.99
C ARG A 72 12.17 19.60 -10.06
N ARG A 73 11.91 19.90 -8.79
CA ARG A 73 12.97 20.14 -7.80
C ARG A 73 13.74 18.86 -7.48
N ILE A 74 15.07 18.97 -7.39
CA ILE A 74 15.94 17.85 -7.01
C ILE A 74 15.73 17.53 -5.52
N PRO A 75 15.51 16.25 -5.15
CA PRO A 75 15.35 15.86 -3.75
C PRO A 75 16.58 16.18 -2.90
N LEU A 76 16.34 16.54 -1.63
CA LEU A 76 17.39 16.94 -0.68
C LEU A 76 18.48 15.87 -0.54
N GLN A 77 18.07 14.60 -0.48
CA GLN A 77 18.92 13.43 -0.32
C GLN A 77 19.82 13.20 -1.55
N GLU A 78 19.43 13.73 -2.72
CA GLU A 78 20.17 13.55 -3.98
C GLU A 78 21.11 14.71 -4.31
N LEU A 79 21.00 15.86 -3.63
CA LEU A 79 21.90 17.01 -3.83
C LEU A 79 23.39 16.67 -3.70
N PRO A 80 23.84 15.84 -2.73
CA PRO A 80 25.26 15.51 -2.59
C PRO A 80 25.84 14.91 -3.86
N ALA A 81 25.14 13.95 -4.47
CA ALA A 81 25.62 13.22 -5.63
C ALA A 81 25.41 13.98 -6.94
N ARG A 82 24.27 14.66 -7.09
CA ARG A 82 23.87 15.26 -8.38
C ARG A 82 24.41 16.67 -8.61
N THR A 83 24.48 17.48 -7.56
CA THR A 83 24.81 18.91 -7.71
C THR A 83 26.11 19.24 -6.99
N ILE A 84 26.22 18.88 -5.71
CA ILE A 84 27.35 19.30 -4.87
C ILE A 84 28.65 18.63 -5.33
N ALA A 85 28.66 17.30 -5.55
CA ALA A 85 29.87 16.59 -5.98
C ALA A 85 30.38 17.04 -7.35
N ALA A 86 29.47 17.33 -8.29
CA ALA A 86 29.82 17.82 -9.62
C ALA A 86 30.41 19.23 -9.56
N LEU A 87 29.74 20.17 -8.89
CA LEU A 87 30.24 21.55 -8.74
C LEU A 87 31.52 21.64 -7.91
N THR A 88 31.65 20.80 -6.88
CA THR A 88 32.89 20.66 -6.10
C THR A 88 34.06 20.30 -7.01
N ARG A 89 33.84 19.39 -7.98
CA ARG A 89 34.87 18.99 -8.94
C ARG A 89 35.12 20.05 -10.01
N THR A 90 34.07 20.59 -10.62
CA THR A 90 34.16 21.57 -11.72
C THR A 90 34.79 22.88 -11.27
N HIS A 91 34.47 23.35 -10.06
CA HIS A 91 35.03 24.60 -9.50
C HIS A 91 36.22 24.36 -8.57
N HIS A 92 36.68 23.11 -8.44
CA HIS A 92 37.79 22.72 -7.57
C HIS A 92 37.63 23.21 -6.13
N LEU A 93 36.43 23.05 -5.55
CA LEU A 93 36.15 23.45 -4.17
C LEU A 93 36.93 22.55 -3.21
N ASP A 94 37.55 23.16 -2.19
CA ASP A 94 38.13 22.40 -1.10
C ASP A 94 37.03 21.78 -0.20
N ALA A 95 37.44 20.96 0.77
CA ALA A 95 36.48 20.26 1.64
C ALA A 95 35.59 21.21 2.45
N ALA A 96 36.11 22.36 2.90
CA ALA A 96 35.34 23.33 3.69
C ALA A 96 34.34 24.09 2.80
N GLN A 97 34.75 24.44 1.58
CA GLN A 97 33.91 25.07 0.57
C GLN A 97 32.83 24.12 0.04
N GLY A 98 33.17 22.85 -0.20
CA GLY A 98 32.21 21.81 -0.61
C GLY A 98 31.15 21.56 0.46
N ASP A 99 31.55 21.50 1.73
CA ASP A 99 30.59 21.38 2.84
C ASP A 99 29.74 22.65 3.01
N ALA A 100 30.31 23.84 2.81
CA ALA A 100 29.57 25.10 2.82
C ALA A 100 28.58 25.23 1.65
N LEU A 101 28.94 24.75 0.45
CA LEU A 101 28.02 24.62 -0.68
C LEU A 101 26.85 23.70 -0.30
N GLY A 102 27.15 22.52 0.25
CA GLY A 102 26.11 21.60 0.69
C GLY A 102 25.20 22.20 1.76
N PHE A 103 25.76 22.91 2.73
CA PHE A 103 25.00 23.63 3.74
C PHE A 103 24.07 24.69 3.13
N ALA A 104 24.58 25.56 2.25
CA ALA A 104 23.78 26.59 1.60
C ALA A 104 22.63 26.01 0.75
N LEU A 105 22.90 24.95 -0.04
CA LEU A 105 21.86 24.32 -0.86
C LEU A 105 20.80 23.62 -0.01
N ARG A 106 21.17 23.01 1.12
CA ARG A 106 20.19 22.47 2.07
C ARG A 106 19.32 23.56 2.69
N CYS A 107 19.87 24.75 2.94
CA CYS A 107 19.10 25.92 3.40
C CYS A 107 18.13 26.46 2.35
N THR A 108 18.12 25.97 1.11
CA THR A 108 17.05 26.30 0.15
C THR A 108 15.77 25.50 0.44
N PHE A 109 15.83 24.46 1.27
CA PHE A 109 14.69 23.65 1.69
C PHE A 109 14.18 24.19 3.03
N ALA A 110 12.87 24.14 3.27
CA ALA A 110 12.32 24.67 4.51
C ALA A 110 12.83 23.89 5.73
N TRP A 111 13.40 24.61 6.70
CA TRP A 111 13.92 24.06 7.95
C TRP A 111 13.20 24.75 9.13
N PRO A 112 12.85 24.06 10.25
CA PRO A 112 13.12 22.68 10.64
C PRO A 112 11.84 21.82 10.70
N GLY A 113 11.58 21.02 9.68
CA GLY A 113 10.51 20.00 9.70
C GLY A 113 10.46 19.34 8.33
N VAL A 114 10.55 18.02 8.15
CA VAL A 114 10.09 16.90 8.98
C VAL A 114 8.74 17.18 9.61
N VAL A 115 7.71 16.98 8.78
CA VAL A 115 6.39 16.33 8.99
C VAL A 115 5.51 16.86 7.84
N GLY A 116 4.87 16.07 6.98
CA GLY A 116 4.85 14.62 6.82
C GLY A 116 4.02 14.24 5.58
N THR A 117 4.63 13.84 4.47
CA THR A 117 5.59 14.70 3.77
C THR A 117 4.90 15.33 2.55
N PRO A 118 5.28 16.52 2.07
CA PRO A 118 4.65 17.24 0.96
C PRO A 118 4.83 16.56 -0.42
N ASP A 119 5.12 15.26 -0.48
CA ASP A 119 5.57 14.55 -1.68
C ASP A 119 4.46 14.28 -2.70
N ALA A 120 3.29 14.88 -2.57
CA ALA A 120 2.37 14.96 -3.68
C ALA A 120 1.43 16.18 -3.60
N PRO A 121 1.92 17.41 -3.81
CA PRO A 121 1.05 18.54 -4.15
C PRO A 121 0.45 18.37 -5.55
N HIS A 122 0.86 17.30 -6.25
CA HIS A 122 0.42 16.87 -7.58
C HIS A 122 0.21 15.34 -7.65
N ALA A 123 -0.47 14.70 -6.70
CA ALA A 123 -0.93 13.30 -6.80
C ALA A 123 -1.96 13.04 -7.95
N LEU A 124 -1.95 13.90 -8.97
CA LEU A 124 -2.65 13.80 -10.24
C LEU A 124 -1.66 13.89 -11.41
N LYS A 125 -0.39 13.49 -11.25
CA LYS A 125 0.44 13.16 -12.42
C LYS A 125 0.01 11.80 -12.97
N ALA A 126 -1.18 11.80 -13.55
CA ALA A 126 -1.78 10.74 -14.35
C ALA A 126 -1.21 10.69 -15.77
N GLN A 127 0.05 11.06 -15.96
CA GLN A 127 0.69 10.89 -17.26
C GLN A 127 1.45 9.57 -17.24
N LEU A 128 0.81 8.58 -17.85
CA LEU A 128 1.52 7.43 -18.42
C LEU A 128 2.69 7.95 -19.26
N PRO A 129 3.83 7.23 -19.33
CA PRO A 129 4.94 7.62 -20.19
C PRO A 129 4.47 7.97 -21.61
N ALA A 130 5.08 8.98 -22.23
CA ALA A 130 4.70 9.40 -23.58
C ALA A 130 4.76 8.20 -24.56
N GLY A 131 3.68 7.99 -25.32
CA GLY A 131 3.54 6.86 -26.26
C GLY A 131 2.88 5.60 -25.67
N PHE A 132 2.45 5.63 -24.40
CA PHE A 132 1.75 4.51 -23.79
C PHE A 132 0.27 4.48 -24.18
N THR A 133 -0.23 3.35 -24.70
CA THR A 133 -1.64 3.14 -25.06
C THR A 133 -2.28 2.05 -24.18
N PRO A 134 -3.42 2.31 -23.52
CA PRO A 134 -4.15 1.27 -22.79
C PRO A 134 -4.46 0.05 -23.66
N ILE A 135 -4.29 -1.15 -23.10
CA ILE A 135 -4.53 -2.41 -23.84
C ILE A 135 -6.01 -2.62 -24.16
N ALA A 136 -6.90 -2.00 -23.37
CA ALA A 136 -8.34 -2.02 -23.57
C ALA A 136 -8.92 -0.63 -23.27
N THR A 137 -10.05 -0.30 -23.90
CA THR A 137 -10.78 0.94 -23.59
C THR A 137 -11.40 0.87 -22.20
N VAL A 138 -11.78 2.01 -21.64
CA VAL A 138 -12.46 2.09 -20.34
C VAL A 138 -13.77 1.30 -20.37
N GLU A 139 -14.52 1.36 -21.47
CA GLU A 139 -15.77 0.64 -21.67
C GLU A 139 -15.55 -0.88 -21.70
N GLN A 140 -14.49 -1.34 -22.37
CA GLN A 140 -14.13 -2.76 -22.43
C GLN A 140 -13.75 -3.28 -21.04
N ILE A 141 -12.97 -2.52 -20.28
CA ILE A 141 -12.61 -2.86 -18.90
C ILE A 141 -13.85 -2.89 -18.02
N ALA A 142 -14.68 -1.86 -18.06
CA ALA A 142 -15.91 -1.79 -17.27
C ALA A 142 -16.86 -2.96 -17.60
N ALA A 143 -17.05 -3.28 -18.88
CA ALA A 143 -17.85 -4.41 -19.32
C ALA A 143 -17.30 -5.74 -18.79
N SER A 144 -15.98 -5.93 -18.87
CA SER A 144 -15.30 -7.12 -18.36
C SER A 144 -15.42 -7.23 -16.83
N GLN A 145 -15.29 -6.12 -16.12
CA GLN A 145 -15.47 -6.08 -14.66
C GLN A 145 -16.93 -6.28 -14.23
N ALA A 146 -17.90 -5.90 -15.07
CA ALA A 146 -19.32 -6.13 -14.81
C ALA A 146 -19.72 -7.60 -14.97
N THR A 147 -19.03 -8.35 -15.83
CA THR A 147 -19.20 -9.81 -15.96
C THR A 147 -18.38 -10.60 -14.96
N ALA A 148 -17.44 -9.95 -14.26
CA ALA A 148 -16.77 -10.55 -13.11
C ALA A 148 -17.82 -10.95 -12.07
N GLY A 149 -17.68 -12.15 -11.49
CA GLY A 149 -18.59 -12.59 -10.44
C GLY A 149 -18.68 -11.59 -9.26
N PRO A 150 -19.58 -11.80 -8.28
CA PRO A 150 -19.84 -10.86 -7.16
C PRO A 150 -18.60 -10.49 -6.31
N ASP A 151 -17.47 -11.13 -6.56
CA ASP A 151 -16.17 -10.92 -5.94
C ASP A 151 -15.13 -10.17 -6.77
N GLY A 152 -15.45 -9.82 -8.02
CA GLY A 152 -14.52 -9.17 -8.95
C GLY A 152 -13.55 -10.11 -9.62
N LEU A 153 -13.76 -11.41 -9.46
CA LEU A 153 -12.93 -12.41 -10.10
C LEU A 153 -13.25 -12.41 -11.58
N ASN A 154 -12.39 -11.72 -12.33
CA ASN A 154 -12.35 -11.75 -13.77
C ASN A 154 -11.02 -12.38 -14.19
N THR A 155 -11.09 -13.65 -14.51
CA THR A 155 -9.97 -14.44 -15.02
C THR A 155 -9.67 -14.18 -16.49
N SER A 156 -10.65 -13.64 -17.22
CA SER A 156 -10.51 -13.25 -18.61
C SER A 156 -9.61 -12.02 -18.78
N TYR A 157 -9.46 -11.22 -17.72
CA TYR A 157 -8.65 -10.01 -17.73
C TYR A 157 -7.52 -10.11 -16.70
N MET A 158 -6.33 -10.41 -17.21
CA MET A 158 -5.08 -10.74 -16.47
C MET A 158 -4.63 -9.65 -15.49
N ILE A 159 -5.16 -8.43 -15.62
CA ILE A 159 -4.98 -7.32 -14.68
C ILE A 159 -6.37 -6.80 -14.25
N SER A 160 -6.92 -7.23 -13.12
CA SER A 160 -8.31 -6.92 -12.76
C SER A 160 -8.46 -6.05 -11.53
N GLN A 161 -9.42 -5.13 -11.53
CA GLN A 161 -9.74 -4.36 -10.33
C GLN A 161 -10.52 -5.22 -9.34
N MET A 162 -9.97 -5.35 -8.14
CA MET A 162 -10.57 -6.08 -7.02
C MET A 162 -11.01 -5.11 -5.92
N LYS A 163 -11.78 -5.64 -4.96
CA LYS A 163 -12.18 -4.92 -3.73
C LYS A 163 -10.99 -4.43 -2.87
N GLY A 164 -9.79 -4.98 -3.08
CA GLY A 164 -8.58 -4.70 -2.27
C GLY A 164 -7.46 -3.96 -3.00
N GLY A 165 -7.63 -3.66 -4.29
CA GLY A 165 -6.57 -3.20 -5.19
C GLY A 165 -6.74 -3.81 -6.57
N MET A 166 -5.75 -3.66 -7.43
CA MET A 166 -5.67 -4.40 -8.68
C MET A 166 -4.99 -5.75 -8.46
N SER A 167 -5.51 -6.81 -9.07
CA SER A 167 -4.85 -8.11 -9.16
C SER A 167 -4.06 -8.19 -10.45
N ALA A 168 -2.80 -8.59 -10.36
CA ALA A 168 -1.99 -8.99 -11.49
C ALA A 168 -1.86 -10.51 -11.48
N ASP A 169 -2.58 -11.15 -12.40
CA ASP A 169 -2.71 -12.60 -12.51
C ASP A 169 -2.04 -13.07 -13.81
N PHE A 170 -0.94 -13.81 -13.66
CA PHE A 170 -0.11 -14.26 -14.80
C PHE A 170 0.37 -15.69 -14.68
N GLY A 171 -0.23 -16.41 -13.74
CA GLY A 171 -0.07 -17.83 -13.56
C GLY A 171 -1.30 -18.37 -12.85
N ILE A 172 -1.65 -19.61 -13.15
CA ILE A 172 -2.87 -20.26 -12.69
C ILE A 172 -2.54 -21.59 -12.02
N GLY A 173 -3.45 -22.07 -11.18
CA GLY A 173 -3.37 -23.40 -10.58
C GLY A 173 -2.60 -23.40 -9.26
N CYS A 174 -2.97 -24.29 -8.36
CA CYS A 174 -2.36 -24.35 -7.02
C CYS A 174 -2.40 -25.79 -6.51
N PRO A 175 -1.25 -26.38 -6.15
CA PRO A 175 -1.15 -27.78 -5.74
C PRO A 175 -1.42 -27.96 -4.24
N LEU A 176 -1.83 -26.90 -3.54
CA LEU A 176 -2.07 -26.94 -2.08
C LEU A 176 -3.38 -27.62 -1.72
N MET A 177 -4.26 -27.86 -2.68
CA MET A 177 -5.44 -28.75 -2.57
C MET A 177 -6.39 -28.47 -1.41
N CYS A 178 -6.47 -27.23 -0.91
CA CYS A 178 -7.42 -26.88 0.14
C CYS A 178 -8.85 -27.26 -0.29
N ALA A 179 -9.57 -28.00 0.55
CA ALA A 179 -10.91 -28.49 0.23
C ALA A 179 -11.91 -27.34 0.00
N TYR A 180 -11.68 -26.20 0.65
CA TYR A 180 -12.48 -24.99 0.56
C TYR A 180 -12.01 -24.02 -0.54
N CYS A 181 -11.12 -24.43 -1.43
CA CYS A 181 -10.59 -23.53 -2.44
C CYS A 181 -11.69 -23.12 -3.42
N TYR A 182 -12.06 -21.84 -3.40
CA TYR A 182 -13.05 -21.26 -4.32
C TYR A 182 -12.64 -21.36 -5.80
N ARG A 183 -11.38 -21.70 -6.08
CA ARG A 183 -10.95 -21.97 -7.45
C ARG A 183 -11.42 -23.31 -7.95
N ARG A 184 -11.90 -24.24 -7.12
CA ARG A 184 -12.43 -25.54 -7.58
C ARG A 184 -13.71 -25.42 -8.44
N GLU A 185 -14.33 -24.25 -8.46
CA GLU A 185 -15.64 -24.00 -9.08
C GLU A 185 -15.57 -23.60 -10.57
N GLY A 186 -16.54 -24.12 -11.34
CA GLY A 186 -17.08 -23.53 -12.57
C GLY A 186 -16.75 -24.26 -13.88
N ASP A 187 -17.75 -24.43 -14.75
CA ASP A 187 -17.63 -24.59 -16.22
C ASP A 187 -16.89 -23.42 -16.90
N THR A 188 -16.21 -22.59 -16.13
CA THR A 188 -15.30 -21.57 -16.61
C THR A 188 -14.04 -22.24 -17.12
N VAL A 189 -13.70 -21.91 -18.36
CA VAL A 189 -12.45 -22.28 -19.08
C VAL A 189 -11.18 -22.03 -18.24
N ASP A 190 -11.30 -21.28 -17.15
CA ASP A 190 -10.24 -20.91 -16.20
C ASP A 190 -10.07 -21.90 -15.02
N GLY A 191 -10.65 -23.09 -15.14
CA GLY A 191 -10.47 -24.20 -14.22
C GLY A 191 -10.61 -25.57 -14.91
N TYR A 192 -9.55 -26.37 -14.81
CA TYR A 192 -9.61 -27.84 -14.70
C TYR A 192 -9.81 -28.69 -15.96
N LEU A 193 -8.76 -28.84 -16.76
CA LEU A 193 -8.45 -30.13 -17.43
C LEU A 193 -7.89 -31.17 -16.43
N GLY A 194 -8.35 -31.17 -15.17
CA GLY A 194 -7.86 -32.09 -14.13
C GLY A 194 -6.41 -31.88 -13.66
N ALA A 195 -5.64 -30.98 -14.27
CA ALA A 195 -4.25 -30.70 -13.89
C ALA A 195 -4.18 -29.54 -12.88
N TRP A 196 -3.84 -29.86 -11.62
CA TRP A 196 -3.55 -28.90 -10.54
C TRP A 196 -2.16 -28.27 -10.66
N GLU A 197 -1.55 -28.41 -11.83
CA GLU A 197 -0.17 -28.02 -12.10
C GLU A 197 -0.09 -26.50 -12.27
N PRO A 198 0.68 -25.80 -11.42
CA PRO A 198 0.86 -24.36 -11.56
C PRO A 198 1.51 -24.02 -12.89
N THR A 199 0.84 -23.18 -13.67
CA THR A 199 1.22 -22.85 -15.04
C THR A 199 1.24 -21.34 -15.21
N GLY A 200 2.37 -20.79 -15.64
CA GLY A 200 2.45 -19.39 -16.08
C GLY A 200 1.86 -19.24 -17.47
N PHE A 201 1.07 -18.19 -17.69
CA PHE A 201 0.42 -17.93 -18.98
C PHE A 201 0.71 -16.54 -19.55
N LEU A 202 1.35 -15.66 -18.77
CA LEU A 202 1.94 -14.41 -19.23
C LEU A 202 3.37 -14.30 -18.72
N GLU A 203 4.21 -13.63 -19.48
CA GLU A 203 5.54 -13.25 -19.03
C GLU A 203 5.48 -11.98 -18.15
N PRO A 204 6.34 -11.85 -17.12
CA PRO A 204 6.30 -10.74 -16.17
C PRO A 204 6.38 -9.34 -16.82
N GLU A 205 7.16 -9.20 -17.89
CA GLU A 205 7.29 -7.97 -18.67
C GLU A 205 5.95 -7.53 -19.25
N ASP A 206 5.20 -8.47 -19.84
CA ASP A 206 3.88 -8.20 -20.38
C ASP A 206 2.94 -7.76 -19.26
N VAL A 207 2.96 -8.45 -18.13
CA VAL A 207 2.11 -8.14 -16.96
C VAL A 207 2.34 -6.73 -16.45
N VAL A 208 3.60 -6.35 -16.26
CA VAL A 208 3.95 -5.01 -15.81
C VAL A 208 3.55 -3.97 -16.85
N ALA A 209 3.79 -4.24 -18.14
CA ALA A 209 3.29 -3.36 -19.21
C ALA A 209 1.76 -3.23 -19.18
N ARG A 210 1.01 -4.33 -19.00
CA ARG A 210 -0.46 -4.30 -18.89
C ARG A 210 -0.92 -3.52 -17.68
N LEU A 211 -0.25 -3.70 -16.55
CA LEU A 211 -0.57 -2.97 -15.32
C LEU A 211 -0.37 -1.46 -15.52
N LEU A 212 0.78 -1.05 -16.06
CA LEU A 212 1.07 0.33 -16.39
C LEU A 212 0.09 0.90 -17.42
N SER A 213 -0.40 0.07 -18.35
CA SER A 213 -1.40 0.45 -19.35
C SER A 213 -2.79 0.70 -18.80
N HIS A 214 -3.06 0.18 -17.62
CA HIS A 214 -4.43 0.05 -17.18
C HIS A 214 -4.97 1.43 -16.78
N PRO A 215 -6.12 1.88 -17.32
CA PRO A 215 -6.64 3.22 -17.05
C PRO A 215 -6.95 3.47 -15.57
N TRP A 216 -7.20 2.42 -14.79
CA TRP A 216 -7.45 2.50 -13.34
C TRP A 216 -6.19 2.27 -12.48
N PHE A 217 -5.05 1.97 -13.09
CA PHE A 217 -3.77 1.90 -12.37
C PHE A 217 -3.22 3.31 -12.15
N THR A 218 -2.76 3.58 -10.94
CA THR A 218 -2.06 4.81 -10.59
C THR A 218 -0.72 4.44 -9.96
N PRO A 219 0.40 4.83 -10.60
CA PRO A 219 1.73 4.65 -10.04
C PRO A 219 1.80 5.14 -8.59
N HIS A 220 2.51 4.43 -7.73
CA HIS A 220 2.70 4.71 -6.30
C HIS A 220 1.45 4.59 -5.41
N HIS A 221 0.24 4.64 -5.96
CA HIS A 221 -1.00 4.66 -5.19
C HIS A 221 -1.75 3.34 -5.21
N THR A 222 -2.02 2.81 -6.41
CA THR A 222 -2.87 1.63 -6.57
C THR A 222 -2.25 0.43 -5.86
N PRO A 223 -2.94 -0.19 -4.88
CA PRO A 223 -2.49 -1.43 -4.30
C PRO A 223 -2.53 -2.53 -5.37
N ILE A 224 -1.47 -3.32 -5.47
CA ILE A 224 -1.35 -4.43 -6.40
C ILE A 224 -1.34 -5.72 -5.58
N GLY A 225 -2.02 -6.76 -6.04
CA GLY A 225 -1.85 -8.10 -5.52
C GLY A 225 -1.41 -9.04 -6.61
N LEU A 226 -0.37 -9.84 -6.37
CA LEU A 226 0.14 -10.79 -7.34
C LEU A 226 -0.58 -12.14 -7.17
N HIS A 227 -1.11 -12.69 -8.27
CA HIS A 227 -1.83 -13.96 -8.32
C HIS A 227 -3.05 -14.07 -7.38
N MET A 228 -3.68 -12.96 -7.00
CA MET A 228 -4.73 -12.95 -5.97
C MET A 228 -5.98 -13.72 -6.38
N SER A 229 -6.23 -13.83 -7.69
CA SER A 229 -7.46 -14.41 -8.22
C SER A 229 -7.26 -15.79 -8.80
N THR A 230 -6.02 -16.17 -9.13
CA THR A 230 -5.72 -17.31 -10.02
C THR A 230 -4.79 -18.36 -9.42
N SER A 231 -3.91 -18.01 -8.48
CA SER A 231 -2.89 -18.93 -7.98
C SER A 231 -2.34 -18.51 -6.60
N GLU A 232 -1.15 -19.01 -6.27
CA GLU A 232 -0.39 -18.77 -5.05
C GLU A 232 0.99 -18.25 -5.45
N ALA A 233 1.36 -17.06 -4.96
CA ALA A 233 2.49 -16.28 -5.47
C ALA A 233 3.86 -16.94 -5.25
N PHE A 234 3.99 -17.81 -4.24
CA PHE A 234 5.28 -18.38 -3.85
C PHE A 234 5.49 -19.84 -4.27
N LEU A 235 4.62 -20.38 -5.13
CA LEU A 235 4.81 -21.73 -5.65
C LEU A 235 6.11 -21.83 -6.45
N PRO A 236 6.91 -22.91 -6.34
CA PRO A 236 8.20 -23.00 -7.02
C PRO A 236 8.15 -22.76 -8.54
N LYS A 237 7.07 -23.20 -9.21
CA LYS A 237 6.87 -22.99 -10.67
C LYS A 237 6.50 -21.55 -11.04
N LEU A 238 5.91 -20.79 -10.12
CA LEU A 238 5.51 -19.40 -10.36
C LEU A 238 6.49 -18.39 -9.77
N TRP A 239 7.27 -18.80 -8.76
CA TRP A 239 8.25 -17.95 -8.07
C TRP A 239 9.17 -17.18 -9.03
N PRO A 240 9.79 -17.77 -10.07
CA PRO A 240 10.62 -17.00 -11.00
C PRO A 240 9.87 -15.84 -11.66
N ARG A 241 8.60 -16.03 -11.99
CA ARG A 241 7.75 -15.00 -12.60
C ARG A 241 7.35 -13.95 -11.59
N THR A 242 6.90 -14.37 -10.40
CA THR A 242 6.53 -13.46 -9.30
C THR A 242 7.72 -12.59 -8.90
N TRP A 243 8.89 -13.19 -8.73
CA TRP A 243 10.12 -12.47 -8.41
C TRP A 243 10.49 -11.48 -9.51
N ARG A 244 10.46 -11.91 -10.78
CA ARG A 244 10.77 -11.03 -11.91
C ARG A 244 9.79 -9.85 -12.02
N ALA A 245 8.50 -10.06 -11.78
CA ALA A 245 7.52 -8.98 -11.75
C ALA A 245 7.82 -7.97 -10.63
N LEU A 246 8.19 -8.44 -9.43
CA LEU A 246 8.62 -7.56 -8.33
C LEU A 246 9.87 -6.75 -8.71
N GLN A 247 10.89 -7.39 -9.30
CA GLN A 247 12.09 -6.70 -9.76
C GLN A 247 11.79 -5.64 -10.83
N LEU A 248 10.87 -5.92 -11.75
CA LEU A 248 10.46 -4.97 -12.78
C LEU A 248 9.79 -3.75 -12.15
N LEU A 249 8.80 -3.95 -11.27
CA LEU A 249 8.13 -2.85 -10.54
C LEU A 249 9.15 -2.03 -9.73
N ASP A 250 10.09 -2.70 -9.07
CA ASP A 250 11.13 -2.07 -8.27
C ASP A 250 12.13 -1.27 -9.10
N SER A 251 12.57 -1.82 -10.24
CA SER A 251 13.48 -1.15 -11.17
C SER A 251 12.88 0.09 -11.82
N LEU A 252 11.55 0.14 -11.91
CA LEU A 252 10.79 1.30 -12.37
C LEU A 252 10.63 2.38 -11.28
N GLY A 253 11.15 2.15 -10.07
CA GLY A 253 11.03 3.07 -8.95
C GLY A 253 9.62 3.11 -8.35
N LEU A 254 8.76 2.13 -8.64
CA LEU A 254 7.40 2.13 -8.16
C LEU A 254 7.33 1.79 -6.68
N THR A 255 6.70 2.68 -5.92
CA THR A 255 6.44 2.52 -4.48
C THR A 255 5.03 2.02 -4.21
N ASN A 256 4.41 1.39 -5.21
CA ASN A 256 3.09 0.79 -5.05
C ASN A 256 3.14 -0.27 -3.94
N ARG A 257 2.04 -0.36 -3.19
CA ARG A 257 1.82 -1.42 -2.20
C ARG A 257 1.57 -2.72 -2.95
N VAL A 258 2.52 -3.64 -2.94
CA VAL A 258 2.41 -4.92 -3.63
C VAL A 258 2.18 -6.01 -2.60
N SER A 259 1.18 -6.86 -2.82
CA SER A 259 0.77 -7.88 -1.86
C SER A 259 0.88 -9.27 -2.45
N CYS A 260 1.56 -10.14 -1.72
CA CYS A 260 1.52 -11.59 -1.91
C CYS A 260 0.76 -12.21 -0.72
N ILE A 261 -0.31 -12.95 -0.99
CA ILE A 261 -0.98 -13.77 0.04
C ILE A 261 -0.46 -15.18 -0.12
N THR A 262 -0.09 -15.83 0.98
CA THR A 262 0.53 -17.15 0.91
C THR A 262 0.09 -18.14 1.97
N LYS A 263 -0.01 -19.41 1.57
CA LYS A 263 0.04 -20.59 2.46
C LYS A 263 1.30 -21.42 2.27
N TYR A 264 2.16 -21.01 1.34
CA TYR A 264 3.42 -21.64 1.04
C TYR A 264 4.54 -21.02 1.88
N THR A 265 5.77 -21.49 1.67
CA THR A 265 6.96 -21.04 2.40
C THR A 265 8.08 -20.74 1.43
N LEU A 266 8.84 -19.70 1.72
CA LEU A 266 10.08 -19.38 1.00
C LEU A 266 11.30 -19.88 1.80
N SER A 267 12.42 -20.13 1.11
CA SER A 267 13.72 -20.32 1.75
C SER A 267 14.29 -18.99 2.25
N ASP A 268 15.35 -19.03 3.07
CA ASP A 268 16.01 -17.81 3.54
C ASP A 268 16.58 -17.00 2.36
N GLU A 269 17.16 -17.66 1.35
CA GLU A 269 17.69 -16.98 0.17
C GLU A 269 16.59 -16.28 -0.65
N GLN A 270 15.39 -16.87 -0.70
CA GLN A 270 14.24 -16.24 -1.34
C GLN A 270 13.71 -15.06 -0.53
N ILE A 271 13.76 -15.13 0.80
CA ILE A 271 13.42 -14.00 1.67
C ILE A 271 14.45 -12.88 1.49
N ASP A 272 15.74 -13.20 1.43
CA ASP A 272 16.81 -12.23 1.18
C ASP A 272 16.64 -11.53 -0.18
N CYS A 273 16.17 -12.25 -1.21
CA CYS A 273 15.76 -11.65 -2.48
C CYS A 273 14.64 -10.62 -2.28
N LEU A 274 13.56 -10.96 -1.56
CA LEU A 274 12.49 -10.01 -1.27
C LEU A 274 12.99 -8.79 -0.47
N GLU A 275 13.90 -8.99 0.49
CA GLU A 275 14.54 -7.94 1.27
C GLU A 275 15.53 -7.09 0.45
N SER A 276 15.92 -7.52 -0.75
CA SER A 276 16.77 -6.76 -1.64
C SER A 276 16.02 -5.66 -2.43
N LEU A 277 14.68 -5.70 -2.46
CA LEU A 277 13.85 -4.68 -3.10
C LEU A 277 14.08 -3.31 -2.42
N VAL A 278 14.02 -2.24 -3.22
CA VAL A 278 14.38 -0.88 -2.77
C VAL A 278 13.16 0.04 -2.72
N HIS A 279 12.28 -0.04 -3.72
CA HIS A 279 11.16 0.86 -3.92
C HIS A 279 9.82 0.20 -3.63
N VAL A 280 9.64 -1.06 -4.06
CA VAL A 280 8.35 -1.75 -3.92
C VAL A 280 8.03 -1.94 -2.44
N ASP A 281 6.83 -1.49 -2.06
CA ASP A 281 6.32 -1.59 -0.71
C ASP A 281 5.60 -2.94 -0.53
N LEU A 282 6.37 -3.98 -0.20
CA LEU A 282 5.91 -5.37 -0.21
C LEU A 282 5.17 -5.77 1.08
N ASP A 283 3.97 -6.31 0.91
CA ASP A 283 3.20 -7.04 1.91
C ASP A 283 3.27 -8.55 1.66
N VAL A 284 3.70 -9.31 2.66
CA VAL A 284 3.54 -10.77 2.70
C VAL A 284 2.50 -11.14 3.74
N ASN A 285 1.38 -11.72 3.28
CA ASN A 285 0.26 -12.09 4.12
C ASN A 285 0.24 -13.61 4.31
N VAL A 286 0.73 -14.07 5.45
CA VAL A 286 0.83 -15.51 5.73
C VAL A 286 -0.49 -16.00 6.32
N CYS A 287 -1.21 -16.82 5.56
CA CYS A 287 -2.49 -17.36 5.99
C CYS A 287 -2.29 -18.50 7.00
N TYR A 288 -2.89 -18.39 8.18
CA TYR A 288 -2.92 -19.46 9.17
C TYR A 288 -4.22 -19.38 9.98
N ALA A 289 -4.91 -20.51 10.16
CA ALA A 289 -6.17 -20.54 10.89
C ALA A 289 -6.38 -21.84 11.68
N ALA A 290 -5.30 -22.59 11.98
CA ALA A 290 -5.37 -23.91 12.60
C ALA A 290 -6.35 -24.90 11.93
N MET A 291 -6.57 -24.76 10.62
CA MET A 291 -7.47 -25.62 9.85
C MET A 291 -6.93 -27.06 9.81
N PRO A 292 -7.75 -28.12 10.04
CA PRO A 292 -7.39 -29.54 9.88
C PRO A 292 -6.55 -29.80 8.62
N GLU A 293 -5.46 -30.57 8.72
CA GLU A 293 -4.60 -30.86 7.55
C GLU A 293 -5.33 -31.68 6.48
N SER A 294 -6.34 -32.45 6.87
CA SER A 294 -7.27 -33.11 5.94
C SER A 294 -8.09 -32.13 5.09
N ILE A 295 -8.28 -30.90 5.57
CA ILE A 295 -9.01 -29.82 4.88
C ILE A 295 -8.02 -28.84 4.22
N GLU A 296 -6.89 -28.57 4.87
CA GLU A 296 -5.82 -27.69 4.43
C GLU A 296 -4.45 -28.42 4.51
N PRO A 297 -4.07 -29.16 3.46
CA PRO A 297 -2.88 -30.01 3.46
C PRO A 297 -1.51 -29.36 3.71
N PRO A 298 -1.24 -28.07 3.39
CA PRO A 298 0.11 -27.53 3.53
C PRO A 298 0.61 -27.57 4.98
N HIS A 299 1.79 -28.16 5.16
CA HIS A 299 2.39 -28.46 6.47
C HIS A 299 2.42 -27.25 7.41
N ARG A 300 1.69 -27.35 8.52
CA ARG A 300 1.48 -26.23 9.45
C ARG A 300 2.77 -25.70 10.05
N GLU A 301 3.61 -26.58 10.61
CA GLU A 301 4.84 -26.14 11.28
C GLU A 301 5.83 -25.45 10.32
N ARG A 302 5.93 -25.91 9.07
CA ARG A 302 6.74 -25.21 8.05
C ARG A 302 6.24 -23.78 7.84
N ARG A 303 4.92 -23.60 7.74
CA ARG A 303 4.30 -22.28 7.57
C ARG A 303 4.52 -21.38 8.78
N LEU A 304 4.49 -21.93 9.99
CA LEU A 304 4.74 -21.17 11.22
C LEU A 304 6.21 -20.78 11.36
N ARG A 305 7.15 -21.65 11.01
CA ARG A 305 8.57 -21.28 10.91
C ARG A 305 8.80 -20.17 9.89
N PHE A 306 8.15 -20.25 8.73
CA PHE A 306 8.20 -19.19 7.74
C PHE A 306 7.63 -17.86 8.28
N LEU A 307 6.47 -17.89 8.94
CA LEU A 307 5.90 -16.70 9.58
C LEU A 307 6.88 -16.08 10.59
N ARG A 308 7.46 -16.90 11.48
CA ARG A 308 8.48 -16.44 12.46
C ARG A 308 9.67 -15.78 11.78
N ARG A 309 10.21 -16.41 10.73
CA ARG A 309 11.38 -15.91 10.00
C ARG A 309 11.08 -14.62 9.27
N ILE A 310 9.96 -14.53 8.55
CA ILE A 310 9.65 -13.34 7.76
C ILE A 310 9.24 -12.15 8.64
N LEU A 311 8.65 -12.39 9.81
CA LEU A 311 8.38 -11.35 10.82
C LEU A 311 9.64 -10.66 11.36
N GLN A 312 10.82 -11.26 11.18
CA GLN A 312 12.10 -10.65 11.56
C GLN A 312 12.60 -9.64 10.52
N SER A 313 11.96 -9.57 9.34
CA SER A 313 12.34 -8.63 8.29
C SER A 313 11.99 -7.20 8.70
N GLU A 314 12.94 -6.28 8.52
CA GLU A 314 12.68 -4.84 8.67
C GLU A 314 12.17 -4.19 7.38
N LYS A 315 12.26 -4.89 6.25
CA LYS A 315 11.92 -4.35 4.91
C LYS A 315 10.59 -4.85 4.37
N ILE A 316 10.13 -6.01 4.83
CA ILE A 316 8.89 -6.62 4.38
C ILE A 316 7.81 -6.36 5.42
N ASN A 317 6.67 -5.81 4.98
CA ASN A 317 5.49 -5.73 5.83
C ASN A 317 4.85 -7.12 5.92
N VAL A 318 4.64 -7.63 7.13
CA VAL A 318 4.09 -8.98 7.32
C VAL A 318 2.77 -8.92 8.06
N LEU A 319 1.73 -9.49 7.43
CA LEU A 319 0.43 -9.66 8.08
C LEU A 319 0.19 -11.13 8.42
N ALA A 320 -0.09 -11.40 9.70
CA ALA A 320 -0.65 -12.68 10.10
C ALA A 320 -2.12 -12.74 9.66
N TYR A 321 -2.40 -13.52 8.62
CA TYR A 321 -3.74 -13.64 8.06
C TYR A 321 -4.50 -14.78 8.72
N TYR A 322 -5.38 -14.45 9.67
CA TYR A 322 -6.25 -15.44 10.32
C TYR A 322 -7.39 -15.86 9.39
N ARG A 323 -7.05 -16.68 8.38
CA ARG A 323 -7.93 -17.00 7.25
C ARG A 323 -7.67 -18.39 6.65
N PRO A 324 -8.74 -19.10 6.24
CA PRO A 324 -10.15 -18.79 6.49
C PRO A 324 -10.57 -19.22 7.91
N ILE A 325 -11.46 -18.43 8.53
CA ILE A 325 -12.22 -18.86 9.69
C ILE A 325 -13.50 -19.53 9.18
N ALA A 326 -13.66 -20.82 9.44
CA ALA A 326 -14.78 -21.64 8.99
C ALA A 326 -15.52 -22.20 10.20
N GLU A 327 -16.74 -21.72 10.40
CA GLU A 327 -17.56 -22.09 11.55
C GLU A 327 -17.79 -23.60 11.58
N GLY A 328 -17.68 -24.19 12.78
CA GLY A 328 -17.81 -25.63 12.98
C GLY A 328 -16.55 -26.45 12.64
N LEU A 329 -15.57 -25.89 11.92
CA LEU A 329 -14.34 -26.59 11.53
C LEU A 329 -13.13 -26.17 12.37
N ASN A 330 -12.84 -24.87 12.45
CA ASN A 330 -11.68 -24.32 13.17
C ASN A 330 -12.07 -23.24 14.19
N THR A 331 -13.24 -23.38 14.79
CA THR A 331 -13.84 -22.38 15.72
C THR A 331 -14.24 -22.98 17.07
N THR A 332 -13.61 -24.08 17.51
CA THR A 332 -13.72 -24.55 18.91
C THR A 332 -12.86 -23.66 19.80
N ASP A 333 -13.15 -23.58 21.10
CA ASP A 333 -12.35 -22.72 22.01
C ASP A 333 -10.87 -23.12 22.02
N ALA A 334 -10.58 -24.41 21.89
CA ALA A 334 -9.21 -24.92 21.72
C ALA A 334 -8.55 -24.39 20.44
N HIS A 335 -9.24 -24.41 19.30
CA HIS A 335 -8.72 -23.85 18.05
C HIS A 335 -8.46 -22.33 18.17
N LEU A 336 -9.41 -21.59 18.75
CA LEU A 336 -9.30 -20.14 18.90
C LEU A 336 -8.11 -19.75 19.80
N ARG A 337 -7.99 -20.40 20.97
CA ARG A 337 -6.85 -20.20 21.88
C ARG A 337 -5.53 -20.57 21.20
N HIS A 338 -5.48 -21.70 20.50
CA HIS A 338 -4.28 -22.18 19.83
C HIS A 338 -3.78 -21.21 18.75
N VAL A 339 -4.68 -20.63 17.95
CA VAL A 339 -4.27 -19.63 16.93
C VAL A 339 -3.65 -18.40 17.58
N TRP A 340 -4.24 -17.90 18.68
CA TRP A 340 -3.68 -16.74 19.37
C TRP A 340 -2.36 -17.02 20.04
N GLN A 341 -2.19 -18.19 20.68
CA GLN A 341 -0.91 -18.65 21.21
C GLN A 341 0.13 -18.72 20.11
N THR A 342 -0.24 -19.30 18.96
CA THR A 342 0.65 -19.41 17.80
C THR A 342 1.10 -18.04 17.28
N PHE A 343 0.18 -17.07 17.15
CA PHE A 343 0.54 -15.72 16.73
C PHE A 343 1.37 -14.96 17.77
N ARG A 344 1.09 -15.18 19.05
CA ARG A 344 1.89 -14.63 20.16
C ARG A 344 3.33 -15.17 20.09
N ASP A 345 3.48 -16.48 20.00
CA ASP A 345 4.78 -17.17 19.92
C ASP A 345 5.54 -16.81 18.64
N ALA A 346 4.82 -16.49 17.56
CA ALA A 346 5.44 -16.03 16.32
C ALA A 346 5.89 -14.57 16.37
N GLY A 347 5.41 -13.76 17.33
CA GLY A 347 5.67 -12.33 17.38
C GLY A 347 4.85 -11.51 16.39
N ALA A 348 3.68 -12.00 15.97
CA ALA A 348 2.83 -11.28 15.01
C ALA A 348 2.32 -9.98 15.64
N ARG A 349 2.58 -8.84 14.98
CA ARG A 349 2.14 -7.49 15.42
C ARG A 349 0.81 -7.05 14.81
N THR A 350 0.49 -7.55 13.62
CA THR A 350 -0.74 -7.21 12.91
C THR A 350 -1.42 -8.47 12.42
N VAL A 351 -2.67 -8.67 12.86
CA VAL A 351 -3.50 -9.84 12.53
C VAL A 351 -4.76 -9.37 11.80
N VAL A 352 -5.05 -9.98 10.65
CA VAL A 352 -6.27 -9.68 9.89
C VAL A 352 -7.19 -10.90 9.85
N LEU A 353 -8.41 -10.72 10.36
CA LEU A 353 -9.45 -11.75 10.38
C LEU A 353 -10.15 -11.87 9.03
N GLY A 354 -10.55 -13.09 8.66
CA GLY A 354 -11.42 -13.28 7.50
C GLY A 354 -12.11 -14.63 7.48
N GLY A 355 -13.44 -14.58 7.40
CA GLY A 355 -14.30 -15.74 7.27
C GLY A 355 -14.14 -16.51 5.95
N LEU A 356 -14.82 -17.65 5.88
CA LEU A 356 -14.87 -18.54 4.74
C LEU A 356 -15.94 -18.09 3.72
N LYS A 357 -15.63 -18.18 2.43
CA LYS A 357 -16.63 -18.20 1.36
C LYS A 357 -16.92 -19.65 1.03
N PHE A 358 -18.19 -20.00 0.89
CA PHE A 358 -18.61 -21.38 0.67
C PHE A 358 -19.88 -21.38 -0.16
N ALA A 359 -20.00 -22.33 -1.08
CA ALA A 359 -21.10 -22.50 -2.02
C ALA A 359 -21.35 -24.00 -2.29
N ASP A 360 -22.34 -24.32 -3.11
CA ASP A 360 -22.86 -25.69 -3.27
C ASP A 360 -21.87 -26.68 -3.91
N ASP A 361 -20.95 -26.21 -4.74
CA ASP A 361 -19.84 -26.98 -5.31
C ASP A 361 -18.75 -27.32 -4.29
N HIS A 362 -18.47 -26.43 -3.34
CA HIS A 362 -17.60 -26.73 -2.22
C HIS A 362 -18.18 -27.88 -1.38
N ILE A 363 -19.51 -27.97 -1.26
CA ILE A 363 -20.17 -29.10 -0.60
C ILE A 363 -19.78 -30.40 -1.31
N GLN A 364 -19.85 -30.46 -2.64
CA GLN A 364 -19.45 -31.65 -3.41
C GLN A 364 -17.97 -31.99 -3.16
N SER A 365 -17.08 -31.00 -3.18
CA SER A 365 -15.66 -31.23 -2.87
C SER A 365 -15.46 -31.80 -1.47
N PHE A 366 -16.11 -31.24 -0.44
CA PHE A 366 -16.00 -31.74 0.92
C PHE A 366 -16.58 -33.16 1.05
N MET A 367 -17.74 -33.42 0.45
CA MET A 367 -18.39 -34.73 0.47
C MET A 367 -17.55 -35.81 -0.23
N SER A 368 -16.95 -35.50 -1.38
CA SER A 368 -16.06 -36.44 -2.10
C SER A 368 -14.81 -36.83 -1.31
N TYR A 369 -14.36 -36.00 -0.38
CA TYR A 369 -13.25 -36.31 0.54
C TYR A 369 -13.71 -36.87 1.90
N GLY A 370 -15.02 -37.06 2.10
CA GLY A 370 -15.57 -37.49 3.39
C GLY A 370 -15.35 -36.48 4.53
N LEU A 371 -15.25 -35.18 4.20
CA LEU A 371 -14.95 -34.12 5.17
C LEU A 371 -16.24 -33.51 5.75
N PRO A 372 -16.23 -33.07 7.02
CA PRO A 372 -17.35 -32.37 7.62
C PRO A 372 -17.55 -31.00 6.95
N LEU A 373 -18.80 -30.61 6.73
CA LEU A 373 -19.15 -29.30 6.19
C LEU A 373 -19.03 -28.21 7.28
N PRO A 374 -18.65 -26.98 6.91
CA PRO A 374 -18.75 -25.85 7.82
C PRO A 374 -20.22 -25.54 8.15
N THR A 375 -20.45 -25.02 9.36
CA THR A 375 -21.78 -24.66 9.84
C THR A 375 -22.16 -23.23 9.43
N GLY A 376 -23.47 -22.95 9.41
CA GLY A 376 -24.01 -21.60 9.21
C GLY A 376 -24.59 -21.37 7.81
N SER A 377 -25.20 -20.20 7.62
CA SER A 377 -25.89 -19.85 6.38
C SER A 377 -24.96 -19.05 5.46
N PHE A 378 -24.54 -19.67 4.36
CA PHE A 378 -23.68 -19.04 3.38
C PHE A 378 -24.50 -18.27 2.34
N THR A 379 -23.95 -17.15 1.89
CA THR A 379 -24.47 -16.40 0.76
C THR A 379 -23.41 -16.40 -0.33
N PRO A 380 -23.75 -16.74 -1.59
CA PRO A 380 -22.80 -16.73 -2.70
C PRO A 380 -22.00 -15.42 -2.77
N GLY A 381 -20.69 -15.55 -2.93
CA GLY A 381 -19.75 -14.40 -2.98
C GLY A 381 -19.53 -13.65 -1.66
N LYS A 382 -20.14 -14.06 -0.54
CA LYS A 382 -19.92 -13.43 0.77
C LYS A 382 -19.17 -14.36 1.72
N LYS A 383 -18.27 -13.77 2.50
CA LYS A 383 -17.60 -14.46 3.60
C LYS A 383 -18.55 -14.55 4.79
N LEU A 384 -18.69 -15.74 5.36
CA LEU A 384 -19.38 -15.94 6.62
C LEU A 384 -18.38 -15.82 7.78
N LEU A 385 -18.68 -14.91 8.71
CA LEU A 385 -18.11 -14.85 10.05
C LEU A 385 -19.15 -14.20 10.95
N THR A 386 -19.81 -14.99 11.79
CA THR A 386 -20.88 -14.48 12.66
C THR A 386 -20.32 -13.58 13.75
N ALA A 387 -21.16 -12.68 14.26
CA ALA A 387 -20.80 -11.84 15.39
C ALA A 387 -20.47 -12.68 16.65
N GLY A 388 -21.16 -13.80 16.86
CA GLY A 388 -20.89 -14.72 17.96
C GLY A 388 -19.48 -15.35 17.87
N THR A 389 -19.10 -15.85 16.70
CA THR A 389 -17.74 -16.36 16.45
C THR A 389 -16.69 -15.25 16.61
N GLU A 390 -16.96 -14.05 16.09
CA GLU A 390 -16.06 -12.90 16.23
C GLU A 390 -15.84 -12.52 17.72
N SER A 391 -16.90 -12.51 18.53
CA SER A 391 -16.81 -12.25 19.97
C SER A 391 -15.99 -13.32 20.70
N ARG A 392 -16.16 -14.61 20.35
CA ARG A 392 -15.37 -15.72 20.93
C ARG A 392 -13.90 -15.64 20.54
N ILE A 393 -13.61 -15.27 19.29
CA ILE A 393 -12.25 -15.00 18.82
C ILE A 393 -11.61 -13.91 19.67
N MET A 394 -12.32 -12.81 19.91
CA MET A 394 -11.79 -11.71 20.72
C MET A 394 -11.67 -12.03 22.21
N ALA A 395 -12.57 -12.84 22.75
CA ALA A 395 -12.45 -13.33 24.13
C ALA A 395 -11.20 -14.20 24.31
N ALA A 396 -10.92 -15.12 23.37
CA ALA A 396 -9.71 -15.92 23.39
C ALA A 396 -8.44 -15.06 23.20
N PHE A 397 -8.51 -13.99 22.41
CA PHE A 397 -7.43 -13.01 22.32
C PHE A 397 -7.17 -12.33 23.66
N ASP A 398 -8.21 -11.80 24.31
CA ASP A 398 -8.07 -11.09 25.59
C ASP A 398 -7.53 -12.02 26.69
N GLU A 399 -7.89 -13.31 26.66
CA GLU A 399 -7.34 -14.34 27.55
C GLU A 399 -5.85 -14.59 27.28
N VAL A 400 -5.47 -14.87 26.03
CA VAL A 400 -4.08 -15.21 25.66
C VAL A 400 -3.12 -14.04 25.85
N TYR A 401 -3.61 -12.81 25.76
CA TYR A 401 -2.80 -11.59 25.93
C TYR A 401 -3.08 -10.87 27.26
N ALA A 402 -3.69 -11.55 28.24
CA ALA A 402 -4.07 -10.95 29.52
C ALA A 402 -2.87 -10.33 30.27
N ASP A 403 -1.70 -10.96 30.17
CA ASP A 403 -0.43 -10.54 30.77
C ASP A 403 0.36 -9.52 29.93
N VAL A 404 -0.11 -9.22 28.71
CA VAL A 404 0.55 -8.27 27.81
C VAL A 404 -0.12 -6.89 27.93
N PRO A 405 0.63 -5.79 28.16
CA PRO A 405 0.07 -4.44 28.17
C PRO A 405 -0.66 -4.10 26.87
N THR A 406 -1.81 -3.42 26.94
CA THR A 406 -2.67 -3.14 25.77
C THR A 406 -1.93 -2.52 24.58
N HIS A 407 -0.98 -1.62 24.84
CA HIS A 407 -0.20 -0.93 23.79
C HIS A 407 0.86 -1.82 23.11
N GLN A 408 1.14 -3.00 23.67
CA GLN A 408 2.07 -4.00 23.13
C GLN A 408 1.33 -5.21 22.51
N ARG A 409 0.01 -5.28 22.70
CA ARG A 409 -0.81 -6.32 22.07
C ARG A 409 -0.89 -6.07 20.56
N PRO A 410 -1.00 -7.12 19.75
CA PRO A 410 -1.07 -6.92 18.31
C PRO A 410 -2.39 -6.28 17.89
N ALA A 411 -2.32 -5.56 16.80
CA ALA A 411 -3.47 -5.01 16.13
C ALA A 411 -4.31 -6.14 15.54
N VAL A 412 -5.61 -6.19 15.84
CA VAL A 412 -6.56 -7.17 15.26
C VAL A 412 -7.58 -6.46 14.40
N LEU A 413 -7.55 -6.72 13.10
CA LEU A 413 -8.19 -5.92 12.04
C LEU A 413 -9.14 -6.79 11.19
N LYS A 414 -10.23 -6.20 10.71
CA LYS A 414 -11.23 -6.91 9.85
C LYS A 414 -10.92 -6.80 8.36
N ARG A 415 -10.16 -5.78 7.99
CA ARG A 415 -9.88 -5.42 6.60
C ARG A 415 -8.38 -5.47 6.36
N SER A 416 -8.01 -6.13 5.26
CA SER A 416 -6.63 -6.21 4.79
C SER A 416 -5.99 -4.84 4.59
N SER A 417 -6.73 -3.90 4.01
CA SER A 417 -6.26 -2.55 3.76
C SER A 417 -5.92 -1.81 5.05
N CYS A 418 -6.73 -1.96 6.10
CA CYS A 418 -6.41 -1.42 7.42
C CYS A 418 -5.19 -2.13 8.06
N GLY A 419 -5.03 -3.44 7.90
CA GLY A 419 -3.84 -4.15 8.40
C GLY A 419 -2.56 -3.62 7.76
N ARG A 420 -2.59 -3.37 6.46
CA ARG A 420 -1.47 -2.82 5.70
C ARG A 420 -1.09 -1.39 6.13
N THR A 421 -2.07 -0.53 6.38
CA THR A 421 -1.78 0.84 6.87
C THR A 421 -1.24 0.84 8.29
N VAL A 422 -1.71 -0.09 9.14
CA VAL A 422 -1.19 -0.26 10.51
C VAL A 422 0.25 -0.75 10.51
N GLU A 423 0.61 -1.77 9.72
CA GLU A 423 1.98 -2.29 9.68
C GLU A 423 3.00 -1.22 9.24
N ARG A 424 2.53 -0.25 8.46
CA ARG A 424 3.30 0.92 8.02
C ARG A 424 3.34 2.07 9.03
N GLY A 425 2.91 1.84 10.27
CA GLY A 425 2.96 2.85 11.34
C GLY A 425 1.83 3.88 11.30
N SER A 426 0.71 3.59 10.64
CA SER A 426 -0.50 4.42 10.67
C SER A 426 -0.32 5.87 10.19
N HIS A 427 0.59 6.08 9.24
CA HIS A 427 0.82 7.40 8.62
C HIS A 427 -0.17 7.73 7.49
N LEU A 428 -1.03 6.78 7.10
CA LEU A 428 -2.09 6.96 6.10
C LEU A 428 -3.42 6.41 6.58
N PRO A 429 -4.55 7.01 6.15
CA PRO A 429 -5.86 6.43 6.39
C PRO A 429 -6.00 5.12 5.62
N ASP A 430 -6.96 4.28 6.04
CA ASP A 430 -7.35 3.10 5.29
C ASP A 430 -7.73 3.48 3.85
N TYR A 431 -6.94 3.03 2.88
CA TYR A 431 -7.09 3.38 1.47
C TYR A 431 -8.37 2.82 0.81
N ASN A 432 -9.17 2.03 1.53
CA ASN A 432 -10.50 1.61 1.08
C ASN A 432 -11.63 2.40 1.78
N GLY A 433 -11.31 3.39 2.61
CA GLY A 433 -12.27 4.31 3.22
C GLY A 433 -13.28 3.63 4.15
N HIS A 434 -12.92 2.54 4.84
CA HIS A 434 -13.85 1.81 5.72
C HIS A 434 -14.21 2.55 7.02
N TYR A 435 -13.62 3.72 7.26
CA TYR A 435 -13.98 4.59 8.38
C TYR A 435 -15.33 5.30 8.19
N ASP A 436 -16.01 5.07 7.06
CA ASP A 436 -17.40 5.44 6.81
C ASP A 436 -18.40 4.77 7.80
N GLN A 437 -18.04 3.62 8.35
CA GLN A 437 -18.83 2.86 9.33
C GLN A 437 -17.95 2.35 10.49
N PRO A 438 -17.44 3.23 11.38
CA PRO A 438 -16.43 2.85 12.37
C PRO A 438 -16.96 1.84 13.39
N THR A 439 -18.25 1.88 13.74
CA THR A 439 -18.89 0.94 14.67
C THR A 439 -18.98 -0.50 14.12
N THR A 440 -18.92 -0.67 12.81
CA THR A 440 -18.98 -1.99 12.15
C THR A 440 -17.59 -2.45 11.69
N ASN A 441 -16.84 -1.55 11.05
CA ASN A 441 -15.56 -1.87 10.40
C ASN A 441 -14.36 -1.82 11.35
N CYS A 442 -14.42 -1.00 12.41
CA CYS A 442 -13.29 -0.71 13.28
C CYS A 442 -13.47 -1.23 14.72
N ARG A 443 -14.41 -2.18 14.93
CA ARG A 443 -14.81 -2.65 16.27
C ARG A 443 -13.89 -3.69 16.94
N LEU A 444 -12.78 -4.05 16.31
CA LEU A 444 -11.83 -5.06 16.82
C LEU A 444 -10.74 -4.39 17.70
N ARG A 445 -9.46 -4.68 17.49
CA ARG A 445 -8.32 -4.07 18.21
C ARG A 445 -7.48 -3.25 17.25
N CYS A 446 -8.11 -2.26 16.61
CA CYS A 446 -7.42 -1.31 15.75
C CYS A 446 -6.70 -0.27 16.63
N PRO A 447 -5.42 0.08 16.36
CA PRO A 447 -4.70 1.05 17.16
C PRO A 447 -5.36 2.43 17.13
N THR A 448 -5.31 3.14 18.26
CA THR A 448 -5.87 4.51 18.38
C THR A 448 -5.25 5.47 17.37
N ALA A 449 -3.94 5.36 17.11
CA ALA A 449 -3.26 6.16 16.09
C ALA A 449 -3.89 5.99 14.69
N GLN A 450 -4.22 4.75 14.30
CA GLN A 450 -4.91 4.50 13.03
C GLN A 450 -6.32 5.06 13.00
N HIS A 451 -7.06 4.98 14.12
CA HIS A 451 -8.38 5.60 14.23
C HIS A 451 -8.30 7.12 14.02
N GLN A 452 -7.34 7.78 14.67
CA GLN A 452 -7.11 9.22 14.52
C GLN A 452 -6.74 9.57 13.08
N MET A 453 -5.85 8.80 12.46
CA MET A 453 -5.46 8.98 11.07
C MET A 453 -6.65 8.85 10.10
N CYS A 454 -7.47 7.81 10.27
CA CYS A 454 -8.67 7.62 9.46
C CYS A 454 -9.74 8.70 9.69
N ALA A 455 -9.92 9.15 10.94
CA ALA A 455 -10.89 10.19 11.28
C ALA A 455 -10.47 11.58 10.77
N ALA A 456 -9.16 11.83 10.68
CA ALA A 456 -8.58 13.07 10.21
C ALA A 456 -8.31 13.09 8.69
N ALA A 457 -8.78 12.08 7.95
CA ALA A 457 -8.66 12.03 6.50
C ALA A 457 -9.28 13.30 5.89
N GLN A 458 -8.51 13.99 5.04
CA GLN A 458 -8.94 15.25 4.46
C GLN A 458 -9.88 14.99 3.27
N PRO A 459 -10.96 15.78 3.12
CA PRO A 459 -11.77 15.73 1.92
C PRO A 459 -10.92 16.00 0.68
N PRO A 460 -11.13 15.26 -0.41
CA PRO A 460 -10.40 15.50 -1.65
C PRO A 460 -10.85 16.81 -2.30
N ASP A 461 -9.98 17.38 -3.11
CA ASP A 461 -10.32 18.48 -4.01
C ASP A 461 -11.26 18.01 -5.13
N GLU A 462 -12.13 18.91 -5.61
CA GLU A 462 -13.08 18.58 -6.67
C GLU A 462 -12.37 18.24 -7.98
N GLU A 463 -11.30 18.94 -8.35
CA GLU A 463 -10.54 18.67 -9.58
C GLU A 463 -9.98 17.24 -9.59
N ALA A 464 -9.44 16.78 -8.46
CA ALA A 464 -8.96 15.41 -8.27
C ALA A 464 -10.08 14.38 -8.48
N VAL A 465 -11.26 14.64 -7.91
CA VAL A 465 -12.43 13.76 -8.09
C VAL A 465 -12.86 13.74 -9.56
N ARG A 466 -12.93 14.91 -10.22
CA ARG A 466 -13.31 15.04 -11.63
C ARG A 466 -12.35 14.29 -12.55
N HIS A 467 -11.05 14.43 -12.32
CA HIS A 467 -10.02 13.74 -13.09
C HIS A 467 -10.13 12.21 -12.96
N LEU A 468 -10.39 11.69 -11.75
CA LEU A 468 -10.59 10.25 -11.58
C LEU A 468 -11.90 9.75 -12.20
N LEU A 469 -12.96 10.57 -12.18
CA LEU A 469 -14.22 10.25 -12.86
C LEU A 469 -14.05 10.19 -14.37
N GLU A 470 -13.24 11.07 -14.96
CA GLU A 470 -12.88 11.02 -16.39
C GLU A 470 -12.23 9.68 -16.77
N ARG A 471 -11.28 9.20 -15.95
CA ARG A 471 -10.59 7.91 -16.16
C ARG A 471 -11.50 6.68 -16.12
N ILE A 472 -12.70 6.80 -15.56
CA ILE A 472 -13.72 5.75 -15.56
C ILE A 472 -14.92 6.08 -16.47
N GLY A 473 -14.80 7.08 -17.33
CA GLY A 473 -15.86 7.45 -18.29
C GLY A 473 -17.09 8.11 -17.65
N LYS A 474 -16.93 8.74 -16.48
CA LYS A 474 -18.00 9.39 -15.70
C LYS A 474 -17.80 10.91 -15.55
N HIS A 475 -17.20 11.56 -16.54
CA HIS A 475 -16.80 12.97 -16.50
C HIS A 475 -17.97 13.93 -16.13
N ASP A 476 -19.18 13.67 -16.60
CA ASP A 476 -20.37 14.49 -16.33
C ASP A 476 -21.08 14.19 -15.00
N ALA A 477 -20.59 13.23 -14.21
CA ALA A 477 -21.25 12.85 -12.98
C ALA A 477 -21.26 14.01 -11.97
N ARG A 478 -22.44 14.38 -11.45
CA ARG A 478 -22.50 15.30 -10.30
C ARG A 478 -21.81 14.65 -9.10
N VAL A 479 -21.09 15.48 -8.33
CA VAL A 479 -20.42 15.08 -7.09
C VAL A 479 -20.71 16.05 -5.97
N ASP A 480 -20.95 15.53 -4.77
CA ASP A 480 -20.98 16.30 -3.53
C ASP A 480 -19.81 15.86 -2.65
N ILE A 481 -18.97 16.80 -2.23
CA ILE A 481 -17.84 16.54 -1.33
C ILE A 481 -18.17 17.12 0.03
N THR A 482 -18.15 16.28 1.05
CA THR A 482 -18.41 16.67 2.44
C THR A 482 -17.18 16.40 3.30
N ALA A 483 -17.20 16.86 4.55
CA ALA A 483 -16.14 16.57 5.52
C ALA A 483 -15.93 15.07 5.79
N ALA A 484 -16.89 14.20 5.46
CA ALA A 484 -16.85 12.78 5.81
C ALA A 484 -16.86 11.83 4.61
N THR A 485 -17.32 12.27 3.44
CA THR A 485 -17.45 11.42 2.25
C THR A 485 -17.58 12.25 0.97
N THR A 486 -17.16 11.65 -0.14
CA THR A 486 -17.52 12.05 -1.50
C THR A 486 -18.73 11.23 -1.96
N VAL A 487 -19.76 11.90 -2.47
CA VAL A 487 -20.96 11.26 -3.05
C VAL A 487 -20.94 11.47 -4.56
N VAL A 488 -20.91 10.38 -5.31
CA VAL A 488 -21.02 10.39 -6.77
C VAL A 488 -22.46 10.05 -7.15
N HIS A 489 -23.12 10.91 -7.92
CA HIS A 489 -24.53 10.75 -8.29
C HIS A 489 -24.74 9.86 -9.52
N ALA A 490 -23.67 9.45 -10.18
CA ALA A 490 -23.72 8.40 -11.19
C ALA A 490 -23.74 7.01 -10.56
N ALA A 491 -24.30 6.03 -11.30
CA ALA A 491 -24.13 4.63 -10.94
C ALA A 491 -22.65 4.24 -11.00
N LEU A 492 -22.16 3.65 -9.91
CA LEU A 492 -20.82 3.11 -9.79
C LEU A 492 -20.90 1.62 -9.47
N SER A 493 -20.15 0.82 -10.22
CA SER A 493 -19.83 -0.55 -9.83
C SER A 493 -19.01 -0.59 -8.54
N PRO A 494 -18.97 -1.74 -7.84
CA PRO A 494 -18.09 -1.90 -6.69
C PRO A 494 -16.61 -1.64 -6.99
N PHE A 495 -16.16 -1.90 -8.23
CA PHE A 495 -14.77 -1.76 -8.66
C PHE A 495 -14.40 -0.31 -8.94
N GLU A 496 -15.23 0.44 -9.68
CA GLU A 496 -15.05 1.87 -9.89
C GLU A 496 -15.00 2.62 -8.55
N ARG A 497 -15.91 2.29 -7.62
CA ARG A 497 -15.89 2.87 -6.28
C ARG A 497 -14.62 2.52 -5.50
N THR A 498 -14.09 1.31 -5.67
CA THR A 498 -12.84 0.90 -5.03
C THR A 498 -11.65 1.68 -5.60
N PHE A 499 -11.60 1.83 -6.92
CA PHE A 499 -10.62 2.68 -7.61
C PHE A 499 -10.64 4.12 -7.07
N LEU A 500 -11.82 4.73 -6.96
CA LEU A 500 -11.96 6.09 -6.41
C LEU A 500 -11.47 6.17 -4.95
N ARG A 501 -11.90 5.24 -4.08
CA ARG A 501 -11.46 5.21 -2.66
C ARG A 501 -9.94 5.11 -2.51
N GLN A 502 -9.30 4.28 -3.33
CA GLN A 502 -7.85 4.04 -3.29
C GLN A 502 -7.04 5.24 -3.72
N ASN A 503 -7.51 5.97 -4.72
CA ASN A 503 -6.82 7.15 -5.23
C ASN A 503 -7.09 8.38 -4.36
N LEU A 504 -8.29 8.51 -3.81
CA LEU A 504 -8.67 9.64 -2.96
C LEU A 504 -8.26 9.44 -1.49
N LEU A 505 -7.97 8.21 -1.08
CA LEU A 505 -7.76 7.83 0.33
C LEU A 505 -8.91 8.28 1.24
N PHE A 506 -10.12 8.35 0.68
CA PHE A 506 -11.29 8.95 1.30
C PHE A 506 -12.54 8.13 1.01
N PRO A 507 -13.55 8.11 1.90
CA PRO A 507 -14.81 7.42 1.64
C PRO A 507 -15.52 7.96 0.39
N VAL A 508 -15.96 7.03 -0.46
CA VAL A 508 -16.77 7.31 -1.64
C VAL A 508 -18.04 6.47 -1.61
N HIS A 509 -19.18 7.11 -1.86
CA HIS A 509 -20.51 6.51 -1.90
C HIS A 509 -21.28 6.89 -3.17
N THR A 510 -22.25 6.05 -3.53
CA THR A 510 -23.33 6.47 -4.44
C THR A 510 -24.46 7.14 -3.65
N ALA A 511 -25.31 7.92 -4.33
CA ALA A 511 -26.48 8.53 -3.69
C ALA A 511 -27.37 7.51 -2.94
N GLN A 512 -27.58 6.33 -3.53
CA GLN A 512 -28.31 5.23 -2.89
C GLN A 512 -27.67 4.79 -1.57
N GLN A 513 -26.36 4.59 -1.55
CA GLN A 513 -25.64 4.13 -0.36
C GLN A 513 -25.66 5.17 0.75
N THR A 514 -25.57 6.45 0.39
CA THR A 514 -25.74 7.55 1.35
C THR A 514 -27.13 7.50 1.98
N ALA A 515 -28.18 7.29 1.18
CA ALA A 515 -29.55 7.16 1.68
C ALA A 515 -29.72 5.94 2.61
N GLU A 516 -29.17 4.78 2.23
CA GLU A 516 -29.19 3.56 3.06
C GLU A 516 -28.46 3.77 4.40
N LEU A 517 -27.31 4.46 4.38
CA LEU A 517 -26.54 4.78 5.58
C LEU A 517 -27.28 5.73 6.52
N VAL A 518 -27.94 6.75 5.97
CA VAL A 518 -28.76 7.69 6.75
C VAL A 518 -29.96 6.96 7.34
N ALA A 519 -30.67 6.15 6.55
CA ALA A 519 -31.80 5.35 7.02
C ALA A 519 -31.41 4.39 8.16
N ALA A 520 -30.24 3.74 8.05
CA ALA A 520 -29.71 2.86 9.09
C ALA A 520 -29.29 3.59 10.38
N ARG A 521 -29.01 4.89 10.31
CA ARG A 521 -28.71 5.73 11.49
C ARG A 521 -29.97 6.24 12.18
N ILE A 522 -31.06 6.44 11.43
CA ILE A 522 -32.35 6.88 11.98
C ILE A 522 -33.08 5.71 12.66
N THR A 523 -32.88 4.49 12.17
CA THR A 523 -33.55 3.28 12.68
C THR A 523 -32.82 2.59 13.86
N ARG A 524 -31.67 3.13 14.29
CA ARG A 524 -30.92 2.70 15.47
C ARG A 524 -31.04 3.75 16.55
#